data_AF-A0B5E8-F1
#
_entry.id   AF-A0B5E8-F1
#
_cell.length_a   1.000
_cell.length_b   1.000
_cell.length_c   1.000
_cell.angle_alpha   90.00
_cell.angle_beta   90.00
_cell.angle_gamma   90.00
#
_symmetry.space_group_name_H-M   'P 1'
#
loop_
_entity.id
_entity.type
_entity.pdbx_description
1 polymer ?
#
loop_
_entity_poly.entity_id
_entity_poly.type
_entity_poly.pdbx_seq_one_letter_code
_entity_poly.pdbx_strand_id
1 'polypeptide(L)' 'MIYVKLIFSGSDVQEISKALEPDNLPSMNVSVQDDELIIELRAERIGTVLSTVDDLLMNIKVAEEAIGSSEV' A
#
# COMPACT_ATOMS: atom_id res chain seq x y z
N MET A 1 2.26 -13.32 -16.52
CA MET A 1 1.84 -12.01 -15.99
C MET A 1 0.65 -12.16 -15.03
N ILE A 2 0.90 -11.97 -13.74
CA ILE A 2 -0.09 -11.91 -12.66
C ILE A 2 -0.38 -10.45 -12.37
N TYR A 3 -1.66 -10.14 -12.15
CA TYR A 3 -2.14 -8.82 -11.77
C TYR A 3 -2.82 -8.89 -10.41
N VAL A 4 -2.49 -7.94 -9.53
CA VAL A 4 -3.12 -7.81 -8.21
C VAL A 4 -3.58 -6.39 -8.03
N LYS A 5 -4.80 -6.23 -7.50
CA LYS A 5 -5.36 -4.97 -7.04
C LYS A 5 -5.75 -5.13 -5.57
N LEU A 6 -5.13 -4.35 -4.70
CA LEU A 6 -5.49 -4.24 -3.28
C LEU A 6 -6.27 -2.94 -3.10
N ILE A 7 -7.34 -3.01 -2.30
CA ILE A 7 -8.19 -1.87 -1.99
C ILE A 7 -8.31 -1.83 -0.47
N PHE A 8 -7.93 -0.71 0.12
CA PHE A 8 -8.04 -0.46 1.55
C PHE A 8 -8.96 0.74 1.75
N SER A 9 -10.02 0.57 2.53
CA SER A 9 -10.94 1.64 2.89
C SER A 9 -10.63 2.09 4.33
N GLY A 10 -10.63 3.40 4.58
CA GLY A 10 -10.32 3.94 5.92
C GLY A 10 -10.24 5.46 5.94
N SER A 11 -10.28 6.06 7.13
CA SER A 11 -10.21 7.52 7.31
C SER A 11 -8.85 8.12 6.94
N ASP A 12 -7.77 7.34 7.08
CA ASP A 12 -6.40 7.83 7.03
C ASP A 12 -5.68 7.42 5.72
N VAL A 13 -6.44 7.03 4.70
CA VAL A 13 -5.90 6.52 3.43
C VAL A 13 -5.03 7.55 2.70
N GLN A 14 -5.27 8.84 2.89
CA GLN A 14 -4.49 9.93 2.30
C GLN A 14 -3.10 10.02 2.95
N GLU A 15 -3.05 9.94 4.27
CA GLU A 15 -1.83 9.96 5.09
C GLU A 15 -1.00 8.69 4.84
N ILE A 16 -1.65 7.52 4.81
CA ILE A 16 -1.01 6.26 4.48
C ILE A 16 -0.44 6.30 3.06
N SER A 17 -1.17 6.81 2.07
CA SER A 17 -0.67 6.93 0.69
C SER A 17 0.61 7.74 0.59
N LYS A 18 0.72 8.84 1.36
CA LYS A 18 1.93 9.68 1.39
C LYS A 18 3.10 8.96 2.07
N ALA A 19 2.82 8.21 3.13
CA ALA A 19 3.84 7.42 3.82
C ALA A 19 4.42 6.31 2.91
N LEU A 20 3.65 5.83 1.93
CA LEU A 20 4.06 4.80 0.97
C LEU A 20 4.83 5.33 -0.25
N GLU A 21 4.77 6.63 -0.57
CA GLU A 21 5.48 7.22 -1.74
C GLU A 21 6.97 6.87 -1.85
N PRO A 22 7.77 6.84 -0.76
CA PRO A 22 9.20 6.56 -0.84
C PRO A 22 9.53 5.15 -1.34
N ASP A 23 8.65 4.18 -1.09
CA ASP A 23 8.86 2.75 -1.35
C ASP A 23 8.15 2.26 -2.63
N ASN A 24 7.58 3.18 -3.41
CA ASN A 24 6.87 2.83 -4.64
C ASN A 24 7.83 2.21 -5.68
N LEU A 25 7.66 0.92 -5.93
CA LEU A 25 8.34 0.23 -7.03
C LEU A 25 7.79 0.71 -8.39
N PRO A 26 8.61 0.78 -9.45
CA PRO A 26 8.13 1.17 -10.80
C PRO A 26 7.03 0.28 -11.38
N SER A 27 6.90 -0.96 -10.86
CA SER A 27 5.88 -1.93 -11.25
C SER A 27 4.58 -1.80 -10.44
N MET A 28 4.49 -0.79 -9.59
CA MET A 28 3.39 -0.53 -8.66
C MET A 28 2.78 0.83 -8.93
N ASN A 29 1.46 0.90 -8.92
CA ASN A 29 0.70 2.14 -8.97
C ASN A 29 -0.09 2.27 -7.68
N VAL A 30 0.10 3.39 -6.98
CA VAL A 30 -0.62 3.71 -5.74
C VAL A 30 -1.46 4.96 -6.01
N SER A 31 -2.75 4.89 -5.69
CA SER A 31 -3.67 6.01 -5.87
C SER A 31 -4.73 6.02 -4.78
N VAL A 32 -5.29 7.20 -4.49
CA VAL A 32 -6.43 7.35 -3.58
C VAL A 32 -7.64 7.83 -4.37
N GLN A 33 -8.77 7.12 -4.26
CA GLN A 33 -10.05 7.47 -4.88
C GLN A 33 -11.17 7.19 -3.89
N ASP A 34 -12.12 8.12 -3.73
CA ASP A 34 -13.32 7.94 -2.89
C ASP A 34 -13.04 7.40 -1.47
N ASP A 35 -12.00 7.94 -0.80
CA ASP A 35 -11.52 7.48 0.53
C ASP A 35 -11.05 6.02 0.57
N GLU A 36 -10.60 5.50 -0.59
CA GLU A 36 -9.95 4.21 -0.72
C GLU A 36 -8.52 4.35 -1.25
N LEU A 37 -7.58 3.67 -0.60
CA LEU A 37 -6.23 3.45 -1.11
C LEU A 37 -6.24 2.24 -2.05
N ILE A 38 -5.87 2.49 -3.30
CA ILE A 38 -5.81 1.49 -4.37
C ILE A 38 -4.35 1.26 -4.74
N ILE A 39 -3.91 0.00 -4.63
CA ILE A 39 -2.57 -0.43 -5.01
C ILE A 39 -2.67 -1.48 -6.11
N GLU A 40 -2.04 -1.21 -7.25
CA GLU A 40 -2.02 -2.09 -8.42
C GLU A 40 -0.61 -2.59 -8.69
N LEU A 41 -0.45 -3.91 -8.82
CA LEU A 41 0.82 -4.61 -8.96
C LEU A 41 0.77 -5.56 -10.16
N ARG A 42 1.85 -5.60 -10.95
CA ARG A 42 2.09 -6.60 -12.00
C ARG A 42 3.39 -7.35 -11.75
N ALA A 43 3.35 -8.68 -11.80
CA ALA A 43 4.54 -9.52 -11.65
C ALA A 43 4.45 -10.82 -12.47
N GLU A 44 5.59 -11.39 -12.86
CA GLU A 44 5.62 -12.65 -13.63
C GLU A 44 5.56 -13.91 -12.76
N ARG A 45 5.94 -13.80 -11.48
CA ARG A 45 6.05 -14.94 -10.55
C ARG A 45 5.18 -14.72 -9.33
N ILE A 46 4.45 -15.75 -8.92
CA ILE A 46 3.60 -15.72 -7.72
C ILE A 46 4.40 -15.45 -6.45
N GLY A 47 5.65 -15.94 -6.37
CA GLY A 47 6.54 -15.66 -5.24
C GLY A 47 6.88 -14.17 -5.11
N THR A 48 7.01 -13.46 -6.24
CA THR A 48 7.23 -12.00 -6.24
C THR A 48 5.99 -11.26 -5.78
N VAL A 49 4.81 -11.70 -6.19
CA VAL A 49 3.55 -11.14 -5.67
C VAL A 49 3.48 -11.30 -4.16
N LEU A 50 3.76 -12.50 -3.66
CA LEU A 50 3.71 -12.80 -2.22
C LEU A 50 4.65 -11.90 -1.42
N SER A 51 5.93 -11.82 -1.80
CA SER A 51 6.90 -11.00 -1.09
C SER A 51 6.53 -9.51 -1.15
N THR A 52 6.16 -9.00 -2.32
CA THR A 52 5.84 -7.57 -2.49
C THR A 52 4.56 -7.18 -1.73
N VAL A 53 3.54 -8.04 -1.71
CA VAL A 53 2.33 -7.78 -0.92
C VAL A 53 2.62 -7.86 0.58
N ASP A 54 3.46 -8.79 1.03
CA ASP A 54 3.86 -8.89 2.44
C ASP A 54 4.61 -7.62 2.91
N ASP A 55 5.60 -7.16 2.13
CA ASP A 55 6.35 -5.93 2.39
C ASP A 55 5.41 -4.71 2.43
N LEU A 56 4.45 -4.62 1.50
CA LEU A 56 3.45 -3.55 1.46
C LEU A 56 2.57 -3.51 2.71
N LEU A 57 2.04 -4.66 3.13
CA LEU A 57 1.17 -4.74 4.29
C LEU A 57 1.92 -4.35 5.57
N MET A 58 3.20 -4.70 5.67
CA MET A 58 4.07 -4.24 6.74
C MET A 58 4.27 -2.72 6.72
N ASN A 59 4.52 -2.12 5.55
CA ASN A 59 4.65 -0.66 5.43
C ASN A 59 3.37 0.09 5.81
N ILE A 60 2.21 -0.41 5.36
CA ILE A 60 0.90 0.15 5.73
C ILE A 60 0.72 0.11 7.24
N LYS A 61 0.97 -1.04 7.88
CA LYS A 61 0.86 -1.19 9.33
C LYS A 61 1.72 -0.16 10.08
N VAL A 62 2.97 0.03 9.68
CA VAL A 62 3.87 1.00 10.31
C VAL A 62 3.36 2.43 10.11
N ALA A 63 2.82 2.75 8.93
CA ALA A 63 2.21 4.06 8.66
C ALA A 63 0.99 4.30 9.57
N GLU A 64 0.09 3.32 9.70
CA GLU A 64 -1.06 3.39 10.61
C GLU A 64 -0.63 3.60 12.07
N GLU A 65 0.37 2.84 12.53
CA GLU A 65 0.93 2.98 13.88
C GLU A 65 1.53 4.38 14.10
N ALA A 66 2.22 4.96 13.10
CA ALA A 66 2.80 6.29 13.19
C ALA A 66 1.73 7.40 13.24
N ILE A 67 0.64 7.25 12.48
CA ILE A 67 -0.49 8.19 12.46
C ILE A 67 -1.24 8.12 13.80
N GLY A 68 -1.59 6.91 14.27
CA GLY A 68 -2.28 6.71 15.55
C GLY A 68 -1.44 7.04 16.79
N SER A 69 -0.10 7.00 16.69
CA SER A 69 0.81 7.41 17.78
C SER A 69 0.95 8.93 17.91
N SER A 70 0.35 9.73 17.01
CA SER A 70 0.37 11.19 17.09
C SER A 70 -0.73 11.79 17.97
N GLU A 71 -1.58 10.96 18.61
CA GLU A 71 -2.66 11.40 19.51
C GLU A 71 -2.38 11.21 21.03
N VAL A 72 -1.12 11.09 21.48
CA VAL A 72 -0.79 11.02 22.94
C VAL A 72 0.26 12.04 23.36
#